data_AF-A0A7V5BQ77-F1
#
_entry.id   AF-A0A7V5BQ77-F1
#
_cell.length_a   1.000
_cell.length_b   1.000
_cell.length_c   1.000
_cell.angle_alpha   90.00
_cell.angle_beta   90.00
_cell.angle_gamma   90.00
#
_symmetry.space_group_name_H-M   'P 1'
#
loop_
_entity.id
_entity.type
_entity.pdbx_description
1 polymer ?
#
loop_
_entity_poly.entity_id
_entity_poly.type
_entity_poly.pdbx_seq_one_letter_code
_entity_poly.pdbx_strand_id
1 'polypeptide(L)'
;MTTAERYCLTAFLADALTLARLSIGAAILWLGWMVGRAALPQAILLATAGWITDGVDGFIARHSHCKTRLGWIDFPVDVALTWAALLFLVMAGFLSLAPTVIYTLLAILGTLWFRKKAVLILFMRGIDLTAFFFAVRYALTYTLPLLAWLALLAWLHRQRLRRDVPRWLRELANLFSHPFHRDP
;
A
#
# COMPACT_ATOMS: atom_id res chain seq x y z
N MET A 1 5.90 34.07 -8.73
CA MET A 1 6.07 32.61 -8.92
C MET A 1 5.85 32.27 -10.37
N THR A 2 6.93 31.95 -11.09
CA THR A 2 6.89 31.55 -12.50
C THR A 2 6.26 30.16 -12.63
N THR A 3 5.75 29.81 -13.82
CA THR A 3 5.19 28.47 -14.10
C THR A 3 6.20 27.36 -13.78
N ALA A 4 7.48 27.56 -14.08
CA ALA A 4 8.56 26.62 -13.78
C ALA A 4 8.74 26.35 -12.27
N GLU A 5 8.66 27.38 -11.42
CA GLU A 5 8.75 27.21 -9.96
C GLU A 5 7.58 26.40 -9.39
N ARG A 6 6.37 26.56 -9.94
CA ARG A 6 5.19 25.80 -9.50
C ARG A 6 5.30 24.30 -9.82
N TYR A 7 5.88 23.94 -10.97
CA TYR A 7 6.07 22.54 -11.35
C TYR A 7 7.16 21.83 -10.52
N CYS A 8 8.19 22.55 -10.08
CA CYS A 8 9.18 22.00 -9.16
C CYS A 8 8.62 21.82 -7.75
N LEU A 9 7.74 22.72 -7.30
CA LEU A 9 7.07 22.63 -6.00
C LEU A 9 6.17 21.39 -5.91
N THR A 10 5.43 21.06 -6.98
CA THR A 10 4.57 19.86 -7.00
C THR A 10 5.35 18.56 -6.96
N ALA A 11 6.53 18.49 -7.59
CA ALA A 11 7.43 17.36 -7.47
C ALA A 11 7.97 17.19 -6.04
N PHE A 12 8.32 18.30 -5.37
CA PHE A 12 8.73 18.28 -3.96
C PHE A 12 7.59 17.81 -3.03
N LEU A 13 6.35 18.23 -3.29
CA LEU A 13 5.19 17.76 -2.53
C LEU A 13 4.99 16.24 -2.70
N ALA A 14 5.15 15.69 -3.90
CA ALA A 14 5.06 14.25 -4.12
C ALA A 14 6.16 13.48 -3.34
N ASP A 15 7.39 13.99 -3.34
CA ASP A 15 8.50 13.42 -2.56
C ASP A 15 8.20 13.49 -1.04
N ALA A 16 7.62 14.60 -0.55
CA ALA A 16 7.23 14.76 0.84
C ALA A 16 6.10 13.80 1.25
N LEU A 17 5.12 13.56 0.37
CA LEU A 17 4.05 12.58 0.60
C LEU A 17 4.59 11.14 0.66
N THR A 18 5.61 10.82 -0.15
CA THR A 18 6.31 9.53 -0.07
C THR A 18 7.00 9.37 1.30
N LEU A 19 7.71 10.40 1.79
CA LEU A 19 8.32 10.37 3.12
C LEU A 19 7.30 10.33 4.26
N ALA A 20 6.14 10.96 4.07
CA ALA A 20 5.05 10.92 5.03
C ALA A 20 4.54 9.47 5.20
N ARG A 21 4.40 8.69 4.12
CA ARG A 21 4.03 7.26 4.20
C ARG A 21 5.02 6.43 5.01
N LEU A 22 6.32 6.68 4.84
CA LEU A 22 7.34 6.00 5.65
C LEU A 22 7.20 6.35 7.14
N SER A 23 6.99 7.63 7.45
CA SER A 23 6.75 8.11 8.82
C SER A 23 5.47 7.50 9.43
N ILE A 24 4.41 7.38 8.63
CA ILE A 24 3.15 6.73 9.01
C ILE A 24 3.40 5.25 9.34
N GLY A 25 4.15 4.53 8.51
CA GLY A 25 4.51 3.13 8.76
C GLY A 25 5.27 2.97 10.09
N ALA A 26 6.24 3.85 10.36
CA ALA A 26 6.97 3.86 11.63
C ALA A 26 6.05 4.13 12.83
N ALA A 27 5.11 5.07 12.71
CA ALA A 27 4.13 5.37 13.74
C ALA A 27 3.18 4.18 14.02
N ILE A 28 2.73 3.48 12.97
CA ILE A 28 1.93 2.25 13.11
C ILE A 28 2.69 1.18 13.88
N LEU A 29 3.97 0.97 13.58
CA LEU A 29 4.80 0.01 14.32
C LEU A 29 4.97 0.41 15.78
N TRP A 30 5.25 1.68 16.04
CA TRP A 30 5.38 2.23 17.39
C TRP A 30 4.10 2.02 18.21
N LEU A 31 2.92 2.25 17.61
CA LEU A 31 1.62 1.98 18.25
C LEU A 31 1.44 0.50 18.59
N GLY A 32 1.81 -0.40 17.68
CA GLY A 32 1.73 -1.84 17.92
C GLY A 32 2.60 -2.30 19.08
N TRP A 33 3.81 -1.73 19.21
CA TRP A 33 4.75 -2.04 20.27
C TRP A 33 4.35 -1.46 21.63
N MET A 34 3.95 -0.18 21.68
CA MET A 34 3.71 0.54 22.95
C MET A 34 2.29 0.38 23.48
N VAL A 35 1.30 0.31 22.59
CA VAL A 35 -0.13 0.37 22.96
C VAL A 35 -0.84 -0.95 22.65
N GLY A 36 -0.39 -1.68 21.63
CA GLY A 36 -0.97 -2.97 21.24
C GLY A 36 -2.39 -2.85 20.71
N ARG A 37 -3.31 -3.73 21.16
CA ARG A 37 -4.68 -3.84 20.62
C ARG A 37 -5.49 -2.55 20.68
N ALA A 38 -5.32 -1.77 21.74
CA ALA A 38 -6.09 -0.54 21.95
C ALA A 38 -5.78 0.54 20.90
N ALA A 39 -4.64 0.44 20.19
CA ALA A 39 -4.26 1.37 19.14
C ALA A 39 -4.83 1.05 17.75
N LEU A 40 -5.65 0.01 17.62
CA LEU A 40 -6.23 -0.39 16.33
C LEU A 40 -6.95 0.78 15.62
N PRO A 41 -7.79 1.61 16.28
CA PRO A 41 -8.40 2.78 15.65
C PRO A 41 -7.39 3.76 15.06
N GLN A 42 -6.34 4.07 15.80
CA GLN A 42 -5.29 5.00 15.40
C GLN A 42 -4.48 4.43 14.24
N ALA A 43 -4.16 3.12 14.28
CA ALA A 43 -3.50 2.43 13.19
C ALA A 43 -4.34 2.44 11.90
N ILE A 44 -5.66 2.26 12.00
CA ILE A 44 -6.58 2.38 10.85
C ILE A 44 -6.56 3.79 10.28
N LEU A 45 -6.68 4.82 11.12
CA LEU A 45 -6.65 6.21 10.67
C LEU A 45 -5.32 6.57 9.98
N LEU A 46 -4.20 6.13 10.55
CA LEU A 46 -2.88 6.33 9.99
C LEU A 46 -2.70 5.60 8.65
N ALA A 47 -3.11 4.33 8.56
CA ALA A 47 -3.08 3.57 7.31
C ALA A 47 -3.96 4.22 6.23
N THR A 48 -5.15 4.69 6.62
CA THR A 48 -6.07 5.44 5.74
C THR A 48 -5.40 6.70 5.22
N ALA A 49 -4.76 7.48 6.10
CA ALA A 49 -4.01 8.67 5.71
C ALA A 49 -2.90 8.33 4.72
N GLY A 50 -2.14 7.26 4.97
CA GLY A 50 -1.11 6.77 4.05
C GLY A 50 -1.67 6.44 2.66
N TRP A 51 -2.80 5.75 2.58
CA TRP A 51 -3.47 5.47 1.30
C TRP A 51 -4.03 6.71 0.61
N ILE A 52 -4.54 7.68 1.37
CA ILE A 52 -4.96 8.98 0.80
C ILE A 52 -3.75 9.66 0.14
N THR A 53 -2.60 9.67 0.82
CA THR A 53 -1.40 10.32 0.29
C THR A 53 -0.89 9.69 -1.00
N ASP A 54 -0.95 8.35 -1.15
CA ASP A 54 -0.62 7.63 -2.40
C ASP A 54 -1.59 7.96 -3.56
N GLY A 55 -2.89 8.12 -3.27
CA GLY A 55 -3.85 8.56 -4.28
C GLY A 55 -3.54 9.97 -4.81
N VAL A 56 -3.14 10.86 -3.89
CA VAL A 56 -2.89 12.28 -4.16
C VAL A 56 -1.53 12.49 -4.83
N ASP A 57 -0.45 11.85 -4.36
CA ASP A 57 0.89 12.04 -4.94
C ASP A 57 0.95 11.55 -6.39
N GLY A 58 0.31 10.43 -6.72
CA GLY A 58 0.23 9.94 -8.07
C GLY A 58 -0.52 10.90 -8.98
N PHE A 59 -1.57 11.56 -8.48
CA PHE A 59 -2.26 12.61 -9.22
C PHE A 59 -1.35 13.82 -9.44
N ILE A 60 -0.68 14.30 -8.40
CA ILE A 60 0.21 15.48 -8.46
C ILE A 60 1.40 15.22 -9.39
N ALA A 61 2.06 14.06 -9.28
CA ALA A 61 3.22 13.70 -10.08
C ALA A 61 2.90 13.65 -11.58
N ARG A 62 1.73 13.13 -11.96
CA ARG A 62 1.28 13.09 -13.37
C ARG A 62 1.00 14.46 -13.96
N HIS A 63 0.68 15.45 -13.13
CA HIS A 63 0.46 16.83 -13.55
C HIS A 63 1.70 17.71 -13.34
N SER A 64 2.79 17.15 -12.80
CA SER A 64 4.08 17.83 -12.72
C SER A 64 4.86 17.60 -14.02
N HIS A 65 5.36 18.67 -14.63
CA HIS A 65 6.30 18.58 -15.76
C HIS A 65 7.76 18.35 -15.29
N CYS A 66 7.95 18.07 -14.00
CA CYS A 66 9.26 17.88 -13.37
C CYS A 66 9.39 16.46 -12.84
N LYS A 67 10.59 15.88 -12.92
CA LYS A 67 10.87 14.53 -12.42
C LYS A 67 10.94 14.54 -10.89
N THR A 68 10.18 13.67 -10.23
CA THR A 68 10.27 13.45 -8.77
C THR A 68 11.61 12.79 -8.42
N ARG A 69 12.20 13.14 -7.27
CA ARG A 69 13.49 12.56 -6.84
C ARG A 69 13.30 11.22 -6.14
N LEU A 70 12.15 11.02 -5.48
CA LEU A 70 11.81 9.82 -4.72
C LEU A 70 10.79 8.93 -5.43
N GLY A 71 10.36 9.26 -6.65
CA GLY A 71 9.38 8.43 -7.39
C GLY A 71 9.82 6.98 -7.64
N TRP A 72 11.11 6.68 -7.55
CA TRP A 72 11.63 5.31 -7.70
C TRP A 72 11.49 4.46 -6.42
N ILE A 73 11.39 5.09 -5.24
CA ILE A 73 11.13 4.39 -3.95
C ILE A 73 9.67 4.33 -3.56
N ASP A 74 8.79 4.98 -4.34
CA ASP A 74 7.35 5.04 -4.10
C ASP A 74 6.73 3.66 -3.80
N PHE A 75 6.95 2.71 -4.72
CA PHE A 75 6.45 1.34 -4.55
C PHE A 75 7.10 0.58 -3.38
N PRO A 76 8.43 0.60 -3.17
CA PRO A 76 9.04 0.07 -1.94
C PRO A 76 8.46 0.65 -0.65
N VAL A 77 8.13 1.94 -0.62
CA VAL A 77 7.53 2.60 0.55
C VAL A 77 6.10 2.09 0.79
N ASP A 78 5.31 1.87 -0.26
CA ASP A 78 3.99 1.23 -0.12
C ASP A 78 4.09 -0.18 0.45
N VAL A 79 5.04 -0.97 -0.05
CA VAL A 79 5.31 -2.32 0.47
C VAL A 79 5.67 -2.24 1.94
N ALA A 80 6.54 -1.30 2.34
CA ALA A 80 6.92 -1.09 3.73
C ALA A 80 5.73 -0.68 4.61
N LEU A 81 4.87 0.22 4.14
CA LEU A 81 3.66 0.63 4.86
C LEU A 81 2.68 -0.55 5.04
N THR A 82 2.46 -1.34 3.99
CA THR A 82 1.61 -2.54 4.07
C THR A 82 2.18 -3.57 5.05
N TRP A 83 3.49 -3.83 5.02
CA TRP A 83 4.13 -4.73 5.99
C TRP A 83 4.14 -4.17 7.41
N ALA A 84 4.23 -2.86 7.58
CA ALA A 84 4.07 -2.23 8.89
C ALA A 84 2.69 -2.51 9.49
N ALA A 85 1.63 -2.48 8.67
CA ALA A 85 0.28 -2.87 9.10
C ALA A 85 0.20 -4.36 9.49
N LEU A 86 0.84 -5.25 8.72
CA LEU A 86 0.91 -6.68 9.07
C LEU A 86 1.62 -6.92 10.41
N LEU A 87 2.77 -6.27 10.61
CA LEU A 87 3.55 -6.37 11.85
C LEU A 87 2.79 -5.77 13.02
N PHE A 88 2.07 -4.66 12.84
CA PHE A 88 1.17 -4.13 13.85
C PHE A 88 0.15 -5.18 14.32
N LEU A 89 -0.49 -5.90 13.39
CA LEU A 89 -1.45 -6.95 13.75
C LEU A 89 -0.81 -8.08 14.57
N VAL A 90 0.45 -8.42 14.29
CA VAL A 90 1.18 -9.41 15.10
C VAL A 90 1.55 -8.85 16.47
N MET A 91 2.11 -7.65 16.55
CA MET A 91 2.53 -7.02 17.81
C MET A 91 1.35 -6.75 18.74
N ALA A 92 0.21 -6.32 18.19
CA ALA A 92 -1.04 -6.20 18.91
C ALA A 92 -1.70 -7.57 19.20
N GLY A 93 -1.13 -8.69 18.74
CA GLY A 93 -1.64 -10.02 19.02
C GLY A 93 -2.96 -10.36 18.33
N PHE A 94 -3.33 -9.68 17.24
CA PHE A 94 -4.43 -10.09 16.37
C PHE A 94 -4.04 -11.29 15.49
N LEU A 95 -2.76 -11.40 15.12
CA LEU A 95 -2.20 -12.51 14.35
C LEU A 95 -1.10 -13.22 15.14
N SER A 96 -0.98 -14.53 14.93
CA SER A 96 0.14 -15.31 15.45
C SER A 96 1.40 -15.06 14.62
N LEU A 97 2.56 -15.03 15.28
CA LEU A 97 3.85 -14.77 14.63
C LEU A 97 4.20 -15.86 13.59
N ALA A 98 3.97 -17.13 13.91
CA ALA A 98 4.35 -18.25 13.06
C ALA A 98 3.71 -18.21 11.65
N PRO A 99 2.38 -18.10 11.49
CA PRO A 99 1.77 -17.99 10.16
C PRO A 99 2.18 -16.70 9.44
N THR A 100 2.41 -15.58 10.14
CA THR A 100 2.89 -14.34 9.53
C THR A 100 4.30 -14.49 8.95
N VAL A 101 5.21 -15.17 9.68
CA VAL A 101 6.56 -15.45 9.19
C VAL A 101 6.49 -16.34 7.94
N ILE A 102 5.72 -17.43 7.98
CA ILE A 102 5.53 -18.32 6.83
C ILE A 102 4.99 -17.54 5.63
N TYR A 103 3.95 -16.73 5.84
CA TYR A 103 3.36 -15.89 4.80
C TYR A 103 4.37 -14.92 4.20
N THR A 104 5.18 -14.27 5.03
CA THR A 104 6.21 -13.32 4.59
C THR A 104 7.30 -14.02 3.79
N LEU A 105 7.74 -15.20 4.22
CA LEU A 105 8.71 -16.01 3.48
C LEU A 105 8.16 -16.43 2.12
N LEU A 106 6.90 -16.88 2.04
CA LEU A 106 6.24 -17.19 0.77
C LEU A 106 6.15 -15.96 -0.15
N ALA A 107 5.87 -14.78 0.40
CA ALA A 107 5.85 -13.53 -0.36
C ALA A 107 7.22 -13.18 -0.95
N ILE A 108 8.28 -13.31 -0.15
CA ILE A 108 9.66 -13.09 -0.58
C ILE A 108 10.05 -14.10 -1.66
N LEU A 109 9.88 -15.40 -1.39
CA LEU A 109 10.24 -16.47 -2.32
C LEU A 109 9.47 -16.34 -3.64
N GLY A 110 8.16 -16.11 -3.59
CA GLY A 110 7.34 -15.88 -4.78
C GLY A 110 7.81 -14.66 -5.58
N THR A 111 8.10 -13.55 -4.90
CA THR A 111 8.59 -12.33 -5.58
C THR A 111 9.96 -12.54 -6.23
N LEU A 112 10.88 -13.23 -5.56
CA LEU A 112 12.21 -13.54 -6.09
C LEU A 112 12.18 -14.54 -7.24
N TRP A 113 11.27 -15.53 -7.18
CA TRP A 113 11.12 -16.57 -8.19
C TRP A 113 10.54 -16.01 -9.49
N PHE A 114 9.42 -15.30 -9.41
CA PHE A 114 8.72 -14.78 -10.59
C PHE A 114 9.27 -13.44 -11.09
N ARG A 115 9.91 -12.65 -10.21
CA ARG A 115 10.45 -11.31 -10.53
C ARG A 115 9.43 -10.36 -11.17
N LYS A 116 8.14 -10.54 -10.87
CA LYS A 116 7.04 -9.69 -11.36
C LYS A 116 6.42 -8.90 -10.22
N LYS A 117 6.24 -7.59 -10.43
CA LYS A 117 5.55 -6.69 -9.49
C LYS A 117 4.13 -7.18 -9.13
N ALA A 118 3.44 -7.82 -10.08
CA ALA A 118 2.10 -8.36 -9.88
C ALA A 118 2.01 -9.38 -8.73
N VAL A 119 3.05 -10.20 -8.52
CA VAL A 119 3.11 -11.20 -7.45
C VAL A 119 3.20 -10.51 -6.10
N LEU A 120 4.06 -9.51 -5.95
CA LEU A 120 4.17 -8.76 -4.69
C LEU A 120 2.86 -8.03 -4.36
N ILE A 121 2.20 -7.44 -5.37
CA ILE A 121 0.88 -6.82 -5.20
C ILE A 121 -0.15 -7.83 -4.68
N LEU A 122 -0.13 -9.08 -5.16
CA LEU A 122 -1.04 -10.12 -4.65
C LEU A 122 -0.89 -10.33 -3.14
N PHE A 123 0.34 -10.42 -2.64
CA PHE A 123 0.61 -10.53 -1.21
C PHE A 123 0.20 -9.27 -0.44
N MET A 124 0.47 -8.07 -0.98
CA MET A 124 0.00 -6.82 -0.37
C MET A 124 -1.52 -6.81 -0.20
N ARG A 125 -2.29 -7.25 -1.21
CA ARG A 125 -3.76 -7.32 -1.11
C ARG A 125 -4.23 -8.33 -0.07
N GLY A 126 -3.52 -9.43 0.13
CA GLY A 126 -3.80 -10.37 1.21
C GLY A 126 -3.68 -9.72 2.59
N ILE A 127 -2.63 -8.90 2.79
CA ILE A 127 -2.43 -8.12 4.01
C ILE A 127 -3.53 -7.07 4.18
N ASP A 128 -3.84 -6.31 3.13
CA ASP A 128 -4.87 -5.26 3.16
C ASP A 128 -6.24 -5.84 3.56
N LEU A 129 -6.62 -6.98 2.99
CA LEU A 129 -7.87 -7.67 3.31
C LEU A 129 -7.89 -8.18 4.75
N THR A 130 -6.76 -8.68 5.24
CA THR A 130 -6.62 -9.14 6.62
C THR A 130 -6.76 -7.97 7.59
N ALA A 131 -6.07 -6.86 7.34
CA ALA A 131 -6.19 -5.64 8.15
C ALA A 131 -7.62 -5.09 8.13
N PHE A 132 -8.26 -5.07 6.96
CA PHE A 132 -9.65 -4.65 6.79
C PHE A 132 -10.62 -5.53 7.59
N PHE A 133 -10.42 -6.86 7.59
CA PHE A 133 -11.23 -7.78 8.40
C PHE A 133 -11.17 -7.44 9.90
N PHE A 134 -9.97 -7.21 10.45
CA PHE A 134 -9.81 -6.80 11.84
C PHE A 134 -10.40 -5.42 12.11
N ALA A 135 -10.26 -4.48 11.17
CA ALA A 135 -10.85 -3.14 11.28
C ALA A 135 -12.37 -3.20 11.40
N VAL A 136 -13.06 -3.92 10.51
CA VAL A 136 -14.52 -4.11 10.58
C VAL A 136 -14.92 -4.78 11.89
N ARG A 137 -14.18 -5.82 12.32
CA ARG A 137 -14.54 -6.63 13.48
C ARG A 137 -14.40 -5.91 14.82
N TYR A 138 -13.42 -5.01 14.95
CA TYR A 138 -13.02 -4.42 16.24
C TYR A 138 -13.11 -2.90 16.29
N ALA A 139 -13.24 -2.21 15.14
CA ALA A 139 -13.22 -0.76 15.04
C ALA A 139 -14.15 -0.26 13.92
N LEU A 140 -15.40 -0.77 13.89
CA LEU A 140 -16.37 -0.47 12.83
C LEU A 140 -16.58 1.03 12.61
N THR A 141 -16.68 1.82 13.68
CA THR A 141 -16.85 3.27 13.63
C THR A 141 -15.75 3.98 12.82
N TYR A 142 -14.51 3.49 12.92
CA TYR A 142 -13.36 4.03 12.18
C TYR A 142 -13.25 3.45 10.77
N THR A 143 -13.88 2.30 10.53
CA THR A 143 -13.85 1.61 9.24
C THR A 143 -14.89 2.16 8.26
N LEU A 144 -16.03 2.67 8.75
CA LEU A 144 -17.07 3.25 7.90
C LEU A 144 -16.58 4.45 7.06
N PRO A 145 -15.87 5.44 7.63
CA PRO A 145 -15.27 6.51 6.83
C PRO A 145 -14.27 6.00 5.80
N LEU A 146 -13.47 4.98 6.14
CA LEU A 146 -12.55 4.33 5.20
C LEU A 146 -13.30 3.67 4.05
N LEU A 147 -14.40 2.99 4.31
CA LEU A 147 -15.25 2.41 3.27
C LEU A 147 -15.86 3.46 2.36
N ALA A 148 -16.37 4.56 2.93
CA ALA A 148 -16.89 5.68 2.14
C ALA A 148 -15.80 6.29 1.25
N TRP A 149 -14.59 6.45 1.79
CA TRP A 149 -13.43 6.93 1.03
C TRP A 149 -13.00 5.97 -0.08
N LEU A 150 -12.92 4.67 0.20
CA LEU A 150 -12.60 3.65 -0.81
C LEU A 150 -13.64 3.61 -1.93
N ALA A 151 -14.93 3.71 -1.58
CA ALA A 151 -16.01 3.79 -2.57
C ALA A 151 -15.87 5.04 -3.45
N LEU A 152 -15.55 6.20 -2.84
CA LEU A 152 -15.29 7.44 -3.56
C LEU A 152 -14.09 7.29 -4.52
N LEU A 153 -12.97 6.75 -4.06
CA LEU A 153 -11.80 6.50 -4.91
C LEU A 153 -12.11 5.52 -6.05
N ALA A 154 -12.83 4.45 -5.75
CA ALA A 154 -13.25 3.48 -6.76
C ALA A 154 -14.14 4.13 -7.82
N TRP A 155 -15.01 5.05 -7.42
CA TRP A 155 -15.85 5.82 -8.34
C TRP A 155 -15.04 6.83 -9.17
N LEU A 156 -14.19 7.64 -8.54
CA LEU A 156 -13.34 8.63 -9.21
C LEU A 156 -12.37 7.98 -10.20
N HIS A 157 -11.77 6.85 -9.83
CA HIS A 157 -10.79 6.13 -10.63
C HIS A 157 -11.38 4.93 -11.40
N ARG A 158 -12.72 4.87 -11.56
CA ARG A 158 -13.41 3.73 -12.21
C ARG A 158 -12.85 3.35 -13.57
N GLN A 159 -12.45 4.33 -14.39
CA GLN A 159 -11.89 4.08 -15.72
C GLN A 159 -10.52 3.41 -15.64
N ARG A 160 -9.70 3.86 -14.68
CA ARG A 160 -8.38 3.29 -14.43
C ARG A 160 -8.50 1.87 -13.88
N LEU A 161 -9.37 1.66 -12.90
CA LEU A 161 -9.63 0.32 -12.34
C LEU A 161 -10.10 -0.66 -13.43
N ARG A 162 -11.00 -0.23 -14.32
CA ARG A 162 -11.45 -1.03 -15.47
C ARG A 162 -10.32 -1.41 -16.43
N ARG A 163 -9.23 -0.64 -16.49
CA ARG A 163 -8.07 -0.92 -17.36
C ARG A 163 -7.00 -1.75 -16.64
N ASP A 164 -6.64 -1.34 -15.44
CA ASP A 164 -5.49 -1.85 -14.69
C ASP A 164 -5.81 -3.21 -14.05
N VAL A 165 -7.04 -3.43 -13.55
CA VAL A 165 -7.42 -4.71 -12.92
C VAL A 165 -7.40 -5.87 -13.91
N PRO A 166 -8.03 -5.81 -15.11
CA PRO A 166 -7.94 -6.91 -16.06
C PRO A 166 -6.52 -7.14 -16.57
N ARG A 167 -5.70 -6.09 -16.66
CA ARG A 167 -4.29 -6.23 -17.02
C ARG A 167 -3.53 -6.99 -15.94
N TRP A 168 -3.67 -6.62 -14.68
CA TRP A 168 -3.04 -7.32 -13.56
C TRP A 168 -3.51 -8.78 -13.46
N LEU A 169 -4.81 -9.05 -13.66
CA LEU A 169 -5.35 -10.40 -13.70
C LEU A 169 -4.77 -11.24 -14.84
N ARG A 170 -4.61 -10.66 -16.04
CA ARG A 170 -3.93 -11.35 -17.17
C ARG A 170 -2.46 -11.61 -16.88
N GLU A 171 -1.75 -10.64 -16.29
CA GLU A 171 -0.35 -10.82 -15.88
C GLU A 171 -0.23 -11.98 -14.88
N LEU A 172 -1.14 -12.09 -13.91
CA LEU A 172 -1.19 -13.23 -13.00
C LEU A 172 -1.56 -14.53 -13.71
N ALA A 173 -2.60 -14.55 -14.53
CA ALA A 173 -3.03 -15.75 -15.26
C ALA A 173 -1.90 -16.30 -16.15
N ASN A 174 -1.14 -15.42 -16.81
CA ASN A 174 0.00 -15.80 -17.64
C ASN A 174 1.14 -16.45 -16.85
N LEU A 175 1.32 -16.09 -15.57
CA LEU A 175 2.30 -16.75 -14.70
C LEU A 175 1.93 -18.21 -14.41
N PHE A 176 0.64 -18.51 -14.35
CA PHE A 176 0.14 -19.87 -14.12
C PHE A 176 0.03 -20.69 -15.40
N SER A 177 -0.21 -20.08 -16.56
CA SER A 177 -0.33 -20.78 -17.85
C SER A 177 1.02 -21.08 -18.51
N HIS A 178 2.03 -20.23 -18.34
CA HIS A 178 3.38 -20.44 -18.88
C HIS A 178 4.47 -20.21 -17.83
N PRO A 179 4.67 -21.15 -16.89
CA PRO A 179 5.66 -20.98 -15.83
C PRO A 179 7.14 -20.95 -16.30
N PHE A 180 7.44 -21.14 -17.60
CA PHE A 180 8.79 -21.51 -18.07
C PHE A 180 9.45 -20.65 -19.17
N HIS A 181 8.87 -19.57 -19.68
CA HIS A 181 9.65 -18.68 -20.56
C HIS A 181 10.45 -17.65 -19.74
N ARG A 182 11.68 -18.05 -19.40
CA ARG A 182 12.77 -17.13 -19.10
C ARG A 182 13.15 -16.43 -20.41
N ASP A 183 12.60 -15.25 -20.66
CA ASP A 183 13.24 -14.36 -21.61
C ASP A 183 14.54 -13.85 -20.97
N PRO A 184 15.70 -14.03 -21.63
CA PRO A 184 17.00 -13.58 -21.14
C PRO A 184 17.11 -12.05 -21.02
#